data_AF-A0A7D7FZ47-F1
#
_entry.id   AF-A0A7D7FZ47-F1
#
_cell.length_a   1.000
_cell.length_b   1.000
_cell.length_c   1.000
_cell.angle_alpha   90.00
_cell.angle_beta   90.00
_cell.angle_gamma   90.00
#
_symmetry.space_group_name_H-M   'P 1'
#
loop_
_entity.id
_entity.type
_entity.pdbx_description
1 polymer ?
#
loop_
_entity_poly.entity_id
_entity_poly.type
_entity_poly.pdbx_seq_one_letter_code
_entity_poly.pdbx_strand_id
1 'polypeptide(L)'
;MLKIKKIGQKIKKLRIQKNLTREEMCDCEKNLSVRQLTRIETGKSLPSLLTLSYIAEKLNISLSILIDEHTTILPEEYYDLKKRIIQLHTLQHKEKTQEKEYLFKQIYTHFFDSLTTEEQLSIDILQKEMQIVTTKDFSVGKAILEEHFDHVKRKRTYSFNDLLIIDIFFLSILAEVNDFHIYKYYINKFKQNLLNHECYYHSEYYIIQKCFFALLGIIMQYDDFSDFYLCLNKLKEILTYTHDIEKKPIINMLEAKYFIYKKDFKLAKNFYTSAIKGAQYLNDTPLEEKILLEMKKDLKLM
;
A
#
# COMPACT_ATOMS: atom_id res chain seq x y z
N MET A 1 8.38 24.78 9.08
CA MET A 1 9.78 25.04 8.63
C MET A 1 10.79 25.31 9.75
N LEU A 2 10.56 26.25 10.69
CA LEU A 2 11.53 26.60 11.75
C LEU A 2 11.89 25.43 12.69
N LYS A 3 10.95 24.52 12.96
CA LYS A 3 11.15 23.38 13.88
C LYS A 3 12.02 22.26 13.28
N ILE A 4 11.88 21.96 11.99
CA ILE A 4 12.68 20.94 11.27
C ILE A 4 14.15 21.35 11.22
N LYS A 5 14.42 22.63 10.97
CA LYS A 5 15.78 23.17 10.99
C LYS A 5 16.41 23.06 12.39
N LYS A 6 15.65 23.28 13.47
CA LYS A 6 16.17 23.16 14.84
C LYS A 6 16.60 21.73 15.18
N ILE A 7 15.77 20.72 14.89
CA ILE A 7 16.13 19.32 15.18
C ILE A 7 17.32 18.85 14.34
N GLY A 8 17.33 19.18 13.03
CA GLY A 8 18.45 18.87 12.14
C GLY A 8 19.77 19.48 12.61
N GLN A 9 19.76 20.75 13.01
CA GLN A 9 20.93 21.43 13.55
C GLN A 9 21.39 20.82 14.89
N LYS A 10 20.45 20.43 15.76
CA LYS A 10 20.75 19.77 17.04
C LYS A 10 21.46 18.43 16.79
N ILE A 11 20.93 17.61 15.90
CA ILE A 11 21.53 16.32 15.48
C ILE A 11 22.94 16.54 14.92
N LYS A 12 23.09 17.48 13.97
CA LYS A 12 24.39 17.81 13.37
C LYS A 12 25.41 18.23 14.42
N LYS A 13 25.02 19.11 15.36
CA LYS A 13 25.89 19.59 16.44
C LYS A 13 26.34 18.44 17.34
N LEU A 14 25.41 17.59 17.78
CA LEU A 14 25.71 16.44 18.64
C LEU A 14 26.62 15.42 17.95
N ARG A 15 26.37 15.14 16.67
CA ARG A 15 27.23 14.25 15.87
C ARG A 15 28.66 14.77 15.78
N ILE A 16 28.84 16.05 15.46
CA ILE A 16 30.17 16.68 15.39
C ILE A 16 30.84 16.70 16.77
N GLN A 17 30.11 16.97 17.85
CA GLN A 17 30.65 16.92 19.22
C GLN A 17 31.13 15.53 19.64
N LYS A 18 30.56 14.47 19.05
CA LYS A 18 30.99 13.08 19.24
C LYS A 18 32.09 12.65 18.25
N ASN A 19 32.60 13.56 17.42
CA ASN A 19 33.58 13.30 16.36
C ASN A 19 33.15 12.19 15.38
N LEU A 20 31.85 12.05 15.12
CA LEU A 20 31.32 11.07 14.17
C LEU A 20 31.14 11.69 12.78
N THR A 21 31.59 11.00 11.75
CA THR A 21 31.22 11.28 10.34
C THR A 21 29.77 10.84 10.07
N ARG A 22 29.23 11.16 8.89
CA ARG A 22 27.88 10.71 8.54
C ARG A 22 27.89 9.22 8.23
N GLU A 23 28.93 8.77 7.57
CA GLU A 23 29.21 7.39 7.18
C GLU A 23 29.28 6.49 8.42
N GLU A 24 30.04 6.89 9.44
CA GLU A 24 30.12 6.14 10.71
C GLU A 24 28.77 6.09 11.45
N MET A 25 27.96 7.15 11.36
CA MET A 25 26.65 7.20 12.00
C MET A 25 25.61 6.33 11.27
N CYS A 26 25.66 6.33 9.93
CA CYS A 26 24.78 5.55 9.07
C CYS A 26 25.18 4.07 8.98
N ASP A 27 26.43 3.74 9.28
CA ASP A 27 26.95 2.37 9.35
C ASP A 27 26.71 1.62 8.02
N CYS A 28 25.93 0.53 8.01
CA CYS A 28 25.56 -0.21 6.80
C CYS A 28 24.38 0.38 6.02
N GLU A 29 23.94 1.60 6.33
CA GLU A 29 22.80 2.31 5.71
C GLU A 29 21.44 1.57 5.77
N LYS A 30 21.33 0.51 6.58
CA LYS A 30 20.11 -0.28 6.71
C LYS A 30 18.96 0.49 7.36
N ASN A 31 19.26 1.32 8.35
CA ASN A 31 18.26 2.05 9.14
C ASN A 31 18.21 3.55 8.80
N LEU A 32 19.32 4.11 8.31
CA LEU A 32 19.44 5.51 7.95
C LEU A 32 20.55 5.67 6.91
N SER A 33 20.20 6.13 5.71
CA SER A 33 21.19 6.42 4.66
C SER A 33 21.90 7.76 4.89
N VAL A 34 23.11 7.90 4.32
CA VAL A 34 23.88 9.15 4.39
C VAL A 34 23.12 10.31 3.74
N ARG A 35 22.38 10.03 2.68
CA ARG A 35 21.52 11.01 1.98
C ARG A 35 20.37 11.48 2.87
N GLN A 36 19.69 10.57 3.57
CA GLN A 36 18.63 10.90 4.52
C GLN A 36 19.18 11.73 5.69
N LEU A 37 20.30 11.31 6.30
CA LEU A 37 20.93 12.05 7.40
C LEU A 37 21.32 13.47 6.95
N THR A 38 21.86 13.63 5.73
CA THR A 38 22.18 14.96 5.18
C THR A 38 20.94 15.84 5.02
N ARG A 39 19.83 15.30 4.52
CA ARG A 39 18.55 16.04 4.41
C ARG A 39 18.00 16.42 5.77
N ILE A 40 18.11 15.54 6.77
CA ILE A 40 17.71 15.81 8.16
C ILE A 40 18.54 16.95 8.73
N GLU A 41 19.88 16.86 8.68
CA GLU A 41 20.78 17.87 9.23
C GLU A 41 20.64 19.25 8.58
N THR A 42 20.27 19.29 7.30
CA THR A 42 20.01 20.53 6.55
C THR A 42 18.60 21.07 6.75
N GLY A 43 17.75 20.36 7.51
CA GLY A 43 16.36 20.74 7.78
C GLY A 43 15.44 20.61 6.55
N LYS A 44 15.85 19.81 5.56
CA LYS A 44 15.09 19.49 4.33
C LYS A 44 14.20 18.26 4.46
N SER A 45 14.33 17.49 5.54
CA SER A 45 13.46 16.34 5.82
C SER A 45 13.30 16.19 7.32
N LEU A 46 12.11 15.77 7.74
CA LEU A 46 11.83 15.43 9.13
C LEU A 46 12.27 13.98 9.41
N PRO A 47 13.00 13.68 10.48
CA PRO A 47 13.27 12.31 10.86
C PRO A 47 12.00 11.62 11.40
N SER A 48 11.78 10.34 11.07
CA SER A 48 10.75 9.52 11.73
C SER A 48 11.12 9.24 13.18
N LEU A 49 10.17 8.77 14.00
CA LEU A 49 10.46 8.39 15.39
C LEU A 49 11.49 7.25 15.47
N LEU A 50 11.40 6.28 14.54
CA LEU A 50 12.39 5.20 14.41
C LEU A 50 13.77 5.75 14.04
N THR A 51 13.83 6.68 13.09
CA THR A 51 15.07 7.37 12.72
C THR A 51 15.65 8.13 13.91
N LEU A 52 14.82 8.87 14.66
CA LEU A 52 15.26 9.58 15.87
C LEU A 52 15.77 8.63 16.94
N SER A 53 15.12 7.48 17.12
CA SER A 53 15.55 6.44 18.07
C SER A 53 16.91 5.89 17.69
N TYR A 54 17.12 5.56 16.42
CA TYR A 54 18.41 5.11 15.89
C TYR A 54 19.50 6.18 16.03
N ILE A 55 19.18 7.44 15.73
CA ILE A 55 20.10 8.57 15.90
C ILE A 55 20.49 8.75 17.37
N ALA A 56 19.52 8.66 18.29
CA ALA A 56 19.76 8.78 19.73
C ALA A 56 20.68 7.66 20.24
N GLU A 57 20.43 6.42 19.79
CA GLU A 57 21.26 5.25 20.08
C GLU A 57 22.71 5.45 19.60
N LYS A 58 22.90 5.84 18.33
CA LYS A 58 24.24 6.08 17.76
C LYS A 58 24.98 7.24 18.43
N LEU A 59 24.27 8.25 18.93
CA LEU A 59 24.84 9.36 19.69
C LEU A 59 25.04 9.02 21.18
N ASN A 60 24.56 7.86 21.64
CA ASN A 60 24.52 7.43 23.03
C ASN A 60 23.88 8.48 23.95
N ILE A 61 22.67 8.92 23.57
CA ILE A 61 21.84 9.88 24.31
C ILE A 61 20.42 9.35 24.46
N SER A 62 19.69 9.86 25.45
CA SER A 62 18.25 9.59 25.56
C SER A 62 17.49 10.17 24.36
N LEU A 63 16.51 9.44 23.85
CA LEU A 63 15.59 9.92 22.80
C LEU A 63 14.87 11.22 23.22
N SER A 64 14.58 11.39 24.52
CA SER A 64 13.99 12.63 25.06
C SER A 64 14.86 13.87 24.87
N ILE A 65 16.16 13.71 24.61
CA ILE A 65 17.05 14.84 24.27
C ILE A 65 16.79 15.29 22.83
N LEU A 66 16.32 14.43 21.94
CA LEU A 66 15.95 14.80 20.57
C LEU A 66 14.48 15.21 20.44
N ILE A 67 13.62 14.67 21.30
CA ILE A 67 12.18 14.91 21.33
C ILE A 67 11.84 15.99 22.38
N ASP A 68 11.54 17.22 21.96
CA ASP A 68 10.94 18.25 22.82
C ASP A 68 9.38 18.14 22.77
N GLU A 69 8.62 18.73 23.71
CA GLU A 69 7.12 18.74 23.71
C GLU A 69 6.48 19.29 22.42
N HIS A 70 7.27 19.93 21.55
CA HIS A 70 6.84 20.46 20.26
C HIS A 70 7.44 19.71 19.06
N THR A 71 8.15 18.61 19.31
CA THR A 71 8.65 17.74 18.25
C THR A 71 7.54 16.85 17.71
N THR A 72 7.27 17.07 16.42
CA THR A 72 6.76 16.04 15.51
C THR A 72 5.42 15.42 15.84
N ILE A 73 4.38 16.25 15.74
CA ILE A 73 3.08 15.77 15.27
C ILE A 73 2.92 16.41 13.89
N LEU A 74 2.92 15.58 12.84
CA LEU A 74 2.49 16.06 11.52
C LEU A 74 1.07 16.63 11.67
N PRO A 75 0.70 17.71 10.96
CA PRO A 75 -0.62 18.31 11.10
C PRO A 75 -1.71 17.25 10.95
N GLU A 76 -2.75 17.30 11.79
CA GLU A 76 -3.89 16.36 11.73
C GLU A 76 -4.51 16.35 10.31
N GLU A 77 -4.59 17.54 9.70
CA GLU A 77 -5.00 17.76 8.31
C GLU A 77 -4.25 16.85 7.31
N TYR A 78 -2.94 16.64 7.49
CA TYR A 78 -2.19 15.75 6.60
C TYR A 78 -2.65 14.29 6.73
N TYR A 79 -2.88 13.81 7.96
CA TYR A 79 -3.33 12.45 8.19
C TYR A 79 -4.75 12.23 7.67
N ASP A 80 -5.62 13.23 7.78
CA ASP A 80 -6.96 13.18 7.19
C ASP A 80 -6.91 13.10 5.66
N LEU A 81 -6.06 13.91 5.02
CA LEU A 81 -5.86 13.84 3.57
C LEU A 81 -5.32 12.46 3.15
N LYS A 82 -4.30 11.95 3.83
CA LYS A 82 -3.72 10.61 3.57
C LYS A 82 -4.76 9.51 3.76
N LYS A 83 -5.52 9.55 4.86
CA LYS A 83 -6.59 8.58 5.14
C LYS A 83 -7.63 8.59 4.02
N ARG A 84 -8.09 9.76 3.58
CA ARG A 84 -9.05 9.88 2.49
C ARG A 84 -8.48 9.35 1.17
N ILE A 85 -7.21 9.61 0.85
CA ILE A 85 -6.55 9.03 -0.34
C ILE A 85 -6.53 7.50 -0.30
N ILE A 86 -6.24 6.91 0.86
CA ILE A 86 -6.16 5.45 1.03
C ILE A 86 -7.56 4.81 0.91
N GLN A 87 -8.57 5.42 1.52
CA GLN A 87 -9.94 4.90 1.57
C GLN A 87 -10.71 5.11 0.28
N LEU A 88 -10.49 6.23 -0.43
CA LEU A 88 -11.21 6.50 -1.67
C LEU A 88 -10.92 5.40 -2.70
N HIS A 89 -11.96 4.79 -3.23
CA HIS A 89 -11.84 3.81 -4.29
C HIS A 89 -12.05 4.48 -5.64
N THR A 90 -11.01 4.47 -6.48
CA THR A 90 -11.03 5.13 -7.81
C THR A 90 -11.59 4.26 -8.92
N LEU A 91 -12.07 3.04 -8.63
CA LEU A 91 -12.52 2.13 -9.67
C LEU A 91 -13.65 2.77 -10.50
N GLN A 92 -13.30 3.20 -11.71
CA GLN A 92 -14.18 3.57 -12.82
C GLN A 92 -15.09 4.81 -12.63
N HIS A 93 -14.89 5.59 -11.58
CA HIS A 93 -15.57 6.88 -11.42
C HIS A 93 -14.58 8.03 -11.66
N LYS A 94 -14.69 8.70 -12.82
CA LYS A 94 -13.83 9.84 -13.18
C LYS A 94 -13.82 10.93 -12.09
N GLU A 95 -14.96 11.17 -11.44
CA GLU A 95 -15.09 12.12 -10.34
C GLU A 95 -14.23 11.74 -9.13
N LYS A 96 -14.23 10.46 -8.72
CA LYS A 96 -13.40 9.97 -7.61
C LYS A 96 -11.90 10.02 -7.95
N THR A 97 -11.53 9.82 -9.21
CA THR A 97 -10.15 10.01 -9.68
C THR A 97 -9.74 11.48 -9.55
N GLN A 98 -10.56 12.42 -10.02
CA GLN A 98 -10.29 13.86 -9.90
C GLN A 98 -10.20 14.31 -8.44
N GLU A 99 -11.06 13.77 -7.57
CA GLU A 99 -10.98 14.04 -6.13
C GLU A 99 -9.64 13.60 -5.54
N LYS A 100 -9.16 12.39 -5.86
CA LYS A 100 -7.83 11.95 -5.40
C LYS A 100 -6.71 12.83 -5.94
N GLU A 101 -6.75 13.24 -7.21
CA GLU A 101 -5.75 14.15 -7.78
C GLU A 101 -5.68 15.48 -7.01
N TYR A 102 -6.85 16.01 -6.63
CA TYR A 102 -6.94 17.20 -5.80
C TYR A 102 -6.31 16.97 -4.41
N LEU A 103 -6.61 15.84 -3.75
CA LEU A 103 -6.03 15.52 -2.43
C LEU A 103 -4.51 15.39 -2.50
N PHE A 104 -3.97 14.71 -3.54
CA PHE A 104 -2.52 14.66 -3.75
C PHE A 104 -1.93 16.05 -3.94
N LYS A 105 -2.56 16.91 -4.75
CA LYS A 105 -2.11 18.29 -4.95
C LYS A 105 -2.04 19.06 -3.63
N GLN A 106 -3.02 18.90 -2.75
CA GLN A 106 -3.00 19.52 -1.41
C GLN A 106 -1.79 19.05 -0.59
N ILE A 107 -1.52 17.74 -0.58
CA ILE A 107 -0.36 17.17 0.10
C ILE A 107 0.95 17.72 -0.47
N TYR A 108 1.14 17.69 -1.80
CA TYR A 108 2.35 18.19 -2.45
C TYR A 108 2.59 19.68 -2.19
N THR A 109 1.53 20.48 -2.22
CA THR A 109 1.65 21.94 -2.08
C THR A 109 1.92 22.36 -0.65
N HIS A 110 1.25 21.74 0.33
CA HIS A 110 1.21 22.27 1.70
C HIS A 110 2.04 21.46 2.69
N PHE A 111 2.26 20.17 2.45
CA PHE A 111 2.80 19.27 3.46
C PHE A 111 4.08 18.54 3.02
N PHE A 112 4.23 18.19 1.74
CA PHE A 112 5.21 17.21 1.26
C PHE A 112 6.65 17.51 1.67
N ASP A 113 7.13 18.75 1.50
CA ASP A 113 8.51 19.14 1.89
C ASP A 113 8.79 19.03 3.38
N SER A 114 7.74 19.02 4.21
CA SER A 114 7.84 18.90 5.66
C SER A 114 7.70 17.47 6.19
N LEU A 115 7.34 16.52 5.31
CA LEU A 115 7.16 15.12 5.66
C LEU A 115 8.50 14.43 5.94
N THR A 116 8.42 13.28 6.61
CA THR A 116 9.54 12.37 6.76
C THR A 116 9.85 11.70 5.42
N THR A 117 11.06 11.16 5.25
CA THR A 117 11.39 10.45 4.00
C THR A 117 10.47 9.23 3.79
N GLU A 118 10.09 8.55 4.87
CA GLU A 118 9.17 7.42 4.81
C GLU A 118 7.76 7.84 4.35
N GLU A 119 7.28 9.00 4.82
CA GLU A 119 5.96 9.53 4.43
C GLU A 119 5.96 10.14 3.03
N GLN A 120 7.05 10.80 2.61
CA GLN A 120 7.23 11.23 1.22
C GLN A 120 7.13 10.02 0.28
N LEU A 121 7.85 8.94 0.62
CA LEU A 121 7.81 7.68 -0.14
C LEU A 121 6.39 7.07 -0.15
N SER A 122 5.67 7.06 0.98
CA SER A 122 4.28 6.59 1.03
C SER A 122 3.39 7.32 0.02
N ILE A 123 3.48 8.65 0.00
CA ILE A 123 2.65 9.51 -0.87
C ILE A 123 3.03 9.32 -2.34
N ASP A 124 4.33 9.29 -2.66
CA ASP A 124 4.83 9.05 -4.01
C ASP A 124 4.34 7.68 -4.54
N ILE A 125 4.43 6.64 -3.71
CA ILE A 125 3.97 5.30 -4.07
C ILE A 125 2.45 5.29 -4.29
N LEU A 126 1.66 5.86 -3.38
CA LEU A 126 0.20 5.92 -3.51
C LEU A 126 -0.23 6.67 -4.78
N GLN A 127 0.47 7.74 -5.17
CA GLN A 127 0.18 8.47 -6.39
C GLN A 127 0.50 7.62 -7.64
N LYS A 128 1.65 6.95 -7.64
CA LYS A 128 2.05 6.08 -8.75
C LYS A 128 1.11 4.87 -8.87
N GLU A 129 0.67 4.28 -7.76
CA GLU A 129 -0.35 3.23 -7.74
C GLU A 129 -1.65 3.70 -8.42
N MET A 130 -2.11 4.90 -8.09
CA MET A 130 -3.29 5.50 -8.73
C MET A 130 -3.08 5.70 -10.24
N GLN A 131 -1.90 6.14 -10.66
CA GLN A 131 -1.55 6.29 -12.08
C GLN A 131 -1.62 4.93 -12.79
N ILE A 132 -0.97 3.90 -12.24
CA ILE A 132 -0.97 2.53 -12.79
C ILE A 132 -2.40 2.03 -13.00
N VAL A 133 -3.27 2.15 -11.99
CA VAL A 133 -4.66 1.70 -12.07
C VAL A 133 -5.46 2.47 -13.13
N THR A 134 -5.19 3.77 -13.29
CA THR A 134 -5.93 4.66 -14.20
C THR A 134 -5.48 4.53 -15.65
N THR A 135 -4.17 4.51 -15.89
CA THR A 135 -3.58 4.45 -17.25
C THR A 135 -3.42 3.03 -17.76
N LYS A 136 -3.38 2.05 -16.85
CA LYS A 136 -2.93 0.67 -17.13
C LYS A 136 -1.49 0.60 -17.67
N ASP A 137 -0.69 1.61 -17.40
CA ASP A 137 0.74 1.63 -17.71
C ASP A 137 1.53 1.22 -16.47
N PHE A 138 2.12 0.02 -16.54
CA PHE A 138 2.86 -0.59 -15.44
C PHE A 138 4.36 -0.26 -15.47
N SER A 139 4.83 0.48 -16.48
CA SER A 139 6.23 0.95 -16.53
C SER A 139 6.58 1.82 -15.32
N VAL A 140 5.62 2.62 -14.83
CA VAL A 140 5.75 3.44 -13.62
C VAL A 140 5.99 2.59 -12.38
N GLY A 141 5.35 1.42 -12.29
CA GLY A 141 5.52 0.48 -11.20
C GLY A 141 6.90 -0.17 -11.18
N LYS A 142 7.47 -0.47 -12.36
CA LYS A 142 8.80 -1.10 -12.49
C LYS A 142 9.89 -0.30 -11.82
N ALA A 143 9.93 1.03 -12.02
CA ALA A 143 10.94 1.89 -11.40
C ALA A 143 10.93 1.82 -9.86
N ILE A 144 9.75 1.75 -9.23
CA ILE A 144 9.61 1.62 -7.78
C ILE A 144 10.13 0.25 -7.32
N LEU A 145 9.78 -0.80 -8.07
CA LEU A 145 10.20 -2.16 -7.75
C LEU A 145 11.72 -2.31 -7.88
N GLU A 146 12.33 -1.78 -8.93
CA GLU A 146 13.79 -1.79 -9.12
C GLU A 146 14.52 -1.11 -7.95
N GLU A 147 13.98 -0.02 -7.40
CA GLU A 147 14.62 0.71 -6.30
C GLU A 147 14.44 0.02 -4.93
N HIS A 148 13.24 -0.51 -4.64
CA HIS A 148 12.88 -0.88 -3.27
C HIS A 148 12.59 -2.38 -3.05
N PHE A 149 12.30 -3.14 -4.10
CA PHE A 149 11.73 -4.48 -3.96
C PHE A 149 12.69 -5.48 -3.34
N ASP A 150 13.99 -5.37 -3.61
CA ASP A 150 15.00 -6.28 -3.05
C ASP A 150 15.08 -6.24 -1.52
N HIS A 151 14.78 -5.08 -0.93
CA HIS A 151 14.69 -4.95 0.51
C HIS A 151 13.43 -5.65 1.05
N VAL A 152 12.28 -5.46 0.40
CA VAL A 152 10.99 -6.08 0.76
C VAL A 152 11.06 -7.61 0.68
N LYS A 153 11.71 -8.15 -0.37
CA LYS A 153 11.89 -9.60 -0.56
C LYS A 153 12.56 -10.30 0.62
N ARG A 154 13.41 -9.61 1.40
CA ARG A 154 14.18 -10.20 2.51
C ARG A 154 13.41 -10.19 3.84
N LYS A 155 12.36 -9.38 3.95
CA LYS A 155 11.59 -9.20 5.20
C LYS A 155 10.61 -10.35 5.47
N ARG A 156 10.22 -10.47 6.74
CA ARG A 156 9.14 -11.34 7.26
C ARG A 156 7.97 -10.54 7.79
N THR A 157 8.24 -9.38 8.38
CA THR A 157 7.24 -8.38 8.79
C THR A 157 7.34 -7.17 7.87
N TYR A 158 6.21 -6.54 7.57
CA TYR A 158 6.11 -5.47 6.60
C TYR A 158 5.70 -4.16 7.27
N SER A 159 6.38 -3.07 6.90
CA SER A 159 5.89 -1.72 7.19
C SER A 159 4.82 -1.32 6.18
N PHE A 160 4.14 -0.20 6.44
CA PHE A 160 3.18 0.39 5.51
C PHE A 160 3.74 0.57 4.08
N ASN A 161 4.96 1.08 3.94
CA ASN A 161 5.61 1.23 2.63
C ASN A 161 5.91 -0.12 1.97
N ASP A 162 6.33 -1.13 2.76
CA ASP A 162 6.55 -2.47 2.21
C ASP A 162 5.25 -3.08 1.67
N LEU A 163 4.12 -2.88 2.36
CA LEU A 163 2.80 -3.32 1.90
C LEU A 163 2.40 -2.64 0.58
N LEU A 164 2.66 -1.34 0.43
CA LEU A 164 2.40 -0.62 -0.81
C LEU A 164 3.26 -1.14 -1.98
N ILE A 165 4.52 -1.47 -1.72
CA ILE A 165 5.42 -2.04 -2.73
C ILE A 165 4.94 -3.44 -3.14
N ILE A 166 4.46 -4.25 -2.19
CA ILE A 166 3.85 -5.56 -2.47
C ILE A 166 2.60 -5.41 -3.33
N ASP A 167 1.76 -4.41 -3.05
CA ASP A 167 0.56 -4.12 -3.85
C ASP A 167 0.92 -3.80 -5.31
N ILE A 168 1.89 -2.90 -5.53
CA ILE A 168 2.41 -2.60 -6.88
C ILE A 168 2.95 -3.86 -7.55
N PHE A 169 3.70 -4.68 -6.82
CA PHE A 169 4.23 -5.93 -7.36
C PHE A 169 3.11 -6.85 -7.84
N PHE A 170 2.04 -7.04 -7.07
CA PHE A 170 0.91 -7.86 -7.51
C PHE A 170 0.17 -7.25 -8.70
N LEU A 171 -0.01 -5.93 -8.72
CA LEU A 171 -0.58 -5.22 -9.88
C LEU A 171 0.28 -5.44 -11.14
N SER A 172 1.61 -5.42 -11.03
CA SER A 172 2.51 -5.71 -12.15
C SER A 172 2.38 -7.16 -12.65
N ILE A 173 2.21 -8.15 -11.76
CA ILE A 173 1.99 -9.55 -12.18
C ILE A 173 0.66 -9.73 -12.91
N LEU A 174 -0.39 -9.00 -12.50
CA LEU A 174 -1.68 -9.02 -13.20
C LEU A 174 -1.57 -8.46 -14.62
N ALA A 175 -0.72 -7.45 -14.81
CA ALA A 175 -0.50 -6.83 -16.10
C ALA A 175 0.33 -7.68 -17.05
N GLU A 176 1.38 -8.33 -16.53
CA GLU A 176 2.39 -9.02 -17.33
C GLU A 176 2.19 -10.53 -17.22
N VAL A 177 1.51 -11.09 -18.22
CA VAL A 177 1.07 -12.50 -18.28
C VAL A 177 2.22 -13.52 -18.20
N ASN A 178 3.48 -13.10 -18.36
CA ASN A 178 4.63 -14.00 -18.47
C ASN A 178 5.54 -14.06 -17.23
N ASP A 179 5.27 -13.25 -16.21
CA ASP A 179 6.16 -13.10 -15.04
C ASP A 179 5.78 -14.00 -13.85
N PHE A 180 4.58 -14.60 -13.87
CA PHE A 180 4.08 -15.40 -12.75
C PHE A 180 4.98 -16.57 -12.35
N HIS A 181 5.47 -17.35 -13.32
CA HIS A 181 6.31 -18.50 -13.00
C HIS A 181 7.67 -18.08 -12.41
N ILE A 182 8.23 -16.98 -12.90
CA ILE A 182 9.49 -16.41 -12.40
C ILE A 182 9.33 -15.97 -10.95
N TYR A 183 8.22 -15.30 -10.63
CA TYR A 183 7.98 -14.77 -9.30
C TYR A 183 7.09 -15.63 -8.40
N LYS A 184 6.75 -16.87 -8.81
CA LYS A 184 5.85 -17.76 -8.05
C LYS A 184 6.28 -17.94 -6.60
N TYR A 185 7.59 -18.06 -6.37
CA TYR A 185 8.16 -18.12 -5.03
C TYR A 185 7.81 -16.88 -4.19
N TYR A 186 8.00 -15.68 -4.74
CA TYR A 186 7.72 -14.42 -4.03
C TYR A 186 6.23 -14.17 -3.85
N ILE A 187 5.41 -14.51 -4.84
CA ILE A 187 3.94 -14.45 -4.71
C ILE A 187 3.48 -15.31 -3.53
N ASN A 188 3.95 -16.56 -3.46
CA ASN A 188 3.62 -17.45 -2.35
C ASN A 188 4.17 -16.96 -1.01
N LYS A 189 5.41 -16.47 -0.98
CA LYS A 189 6.02 -15.90 0.24
C LYS A 189 5.20 -14.71 0.76
N PHE A 190 4.87 -13.75 -0.10
CA PHE A 190 4.09 -12.58 0.30
C PHE A 190 2.67 -12.96 0.71
N LYS A 191 2.01 -13.86 -0.02
CA LYS A 191 0.71 -14.42 0.39
C LYS A 191 0.76 -14.97 1.82
N GLN A 192 1.72 -15.84 2.13
CA GLN A 192 1.84 -16.43 3.47
C GLN A 192 2.15 -15.39 4.55
N ASN A 193 3.02 -14.42 4.25
CA ASN A 193 3.33 -13.36 5.20
C ASN A 193 2.14 -12.41 5.43
N LEU A 194 1.34 -12.11 4.40
CA LEU A 194 0.13 -11.28 4.49
C LEU A 194 -0.99 -11.98 5.25
N LEU A 195 -1.17 -13.30 5.06
CA LEU A 195 -2.15 -14.08 5.82
C LEU A 195 -1.87 -14.06 7.33
N ASN A 196 -0.59 -14.02 7.71
CA ASN A 196 -0.13 -13.97 9.10
C ASN A 196 0.23 -12.55 9.57
N HIS A 197 -0.10 -11.52 8.81
CA HIS A 197 0.28 -10.15 9.15
C HIS A 197 -0.60 -9.59 10.26
N GLU A 198 0.04 -9.09 11.32
CA GLU A 198 -0.62 -8.34 12.38
C GLU A 198 -0.58 -6.85 12.05
N CYS A 199 -1.74 -6.26 11.76
CA CYS A 199 -1.85 -4.83 11.50
C CYS A 199 -1.74 -4.04 12.82
N TYR A 200 -0.85 -3.06 12.85
CA TYR A 200 -0.71 -2.12 13.95
C TYR A 200 -1.55 -0.86 13.72
N TYR A 201 -1.79 -0.50 12.46
CA TYR A 201 -2.53 0.69 12.08
C TYR A 201 -3.75 0.35 11.24
N HIS A 202 -4.86 1.07 11.48
CA HIS A 202 -6.10 0.86 10.72
C HIS A 202 -5.91 1.08 9.20
N SER A 203 -4.99 1.96 8.80
CA SER A 203 -4.66 2.20 7.38
C SER A 203 -4.03 0.99 6.67
N GLU A 204 -3.35 0.09 7.39
CA GLU A 204 -2.71 -1.10 6.81
C GLU A 204 -3.75 -2.07 6.25
N TYR A 205 -4.91 -2.19 6.91
CA TYR A 205 -5.99 -3.06 6.45
C TYR A 205 -6.46 -2.71 5.04
N TYR A 206 -6.53 -1.42 4.68
CA TYR A 206 -6.92 -1.01 3.32
C TYR A 206 -5.87 -1.41 2.28
N ILE A 207 -4.58 -1.40 2.61
CA ILE A 207 -3.53 -1.81 1.67
C ILE A 207 -3.50 -3.33 1.54
N ILE A 208 -3.65 -4.06 2.64
CA ILE A 208 -3.73 -5.52 2.62
C ILE A 208 -4.99 -5.99 1.88
N GLN A 209 -6.11 -5.27 2.03
CA GLN A 209 -7.32 -5.48 1.24
C GLN A 209 -7.01 -5.39 -0.27
N LYS A 210 -6.31 -4.35 -0.73
CA LYS A 210 -5.88 -4.23 -2.14
C LYS A 210 -4.99 -5.39 -2.57
N CYS A 211 -4.01 -5.75 -1.74
CA CYS A 211 -3.11 -6.87 -1.99
C CYS A 211 -3.89 -8.19 -2.18
N PHE A 212 -4.91 -8.46 -1.36
CA PHE A 212 -5.73 -9.67 -1.50
C PHE A 212 -6.62 -9.64 -2.74
N PHE A 213 -7.18 -8.49 -3.11
CA PHE A 213 -7.89 -8.36 -4.39
C PHE A 213 -6.96 -8.67 -5.56
N ALA A 214 -5.74 -8.13 -5.55
CA ALA A 214 -4.76 -8.40 -6.59
C ALA A 214 -4.34 -9.88 -6.61
N LEU A 215 -4.05 -10.48 -5.45
CA LEU A 215 -3.73 -11.90 -5.30
C LEU A 215 -4.83 -12.83 -5.82
N LEU A 216 -6.10 -12.55 -5.51
CA LEU A 216 -7.23 -13.33 -6.01
C LEU A 216 -7.35 -13.18 -7.54
N GLY A 217 -7.08 -11.99 -8.08
CA GLY A 217 -6.92 -11.77 -9.51
C GLY A 217 -5.86 -12.66 -10.13
N ILE A 218 -4.66 -12.71 -9.52
CA ILE A 218 -3.54 -13.54 -10.00
C ILE A 218 -3.93 -15.02 -9.97
N ILE A 219 -4.51 -15.48 -8.88
CA ILE A 219 -4.98 -16.86 -8.74
C ILE A 219 -5.93 -17.24 -9.88
N MET A 220 -6.90 -16.39 -10.20
CA MET A 220 -7.85 -16.64 -11.29
C MET A 220 -7.19 -16.60 -12.66
N GLN A 221 -6.26 -15.67 -12.90
CA GLN A 221 -5.60 -15.51 -14.20
C GLN A 221 -4.69 -16.70 -14.56
N TYR A 222 -4.10 -17.35 -13.57
CA TYR A 222 -3.18 -18.48 -13.74
C TYR A 222 -3.77 -19.83 -13.30
N ASP A 223 -5.08 -19.88 -13.05
CA ASP A 223 -5.83 -21.07 -12.64
C ASP A 223 -5.26 -21.83 -11.41
N ASP A 224 -4.52 -21.16 -10.52
CA ASP A 224 -3.92 -21.75 -9.30
C ASP A 224 -4.82 -21.57 -8.07
N PHE A 225 -6.00 -22.21 -8.10
CA PHE A 225 -7.05 -22.06 -7.08
C PHE A 225 -6.76 -22.70 -5.71
N SER A 226 -5.54 -23.19 -5.48
CA SER A 226 -5.11 -23.91 -4.27
C SER A 226 -5.46 -23.16 -2.98
N ASP A 227 -5.11 -21.87 -2.91
CA ASP A 227 -5.30 -21.03 -1.73
C ASP A 227 -6.42 -19.97 -1.90
N PHE A 228 -7.29 -20.11 -2.92
CA PHE A 228 -8.29 -19.10 -3.24
C PHE A 228 -9.21 -18.78 -2.07
N TYR A 229 -9.81 -19.80 -1.44
CA TYR A 229 -10.72 -19.58 -0.30
C TYR A 229 -10.00 -19.06 0.94
N LEU A 230 -8.75 -19.46 1.15
CA LEU A 230 -7.95 -18.96 2.25
C LEU A 230 -7.76 -17.44 2.12
N CYS A 231 -7.33 -16.99 0.95
CA CYS A 231 -7.21 -15.55 0.63
C CYS A 231 -8.57 -14.83 0.69
N LEU A 232 -9.62 -15.42 0.13
CA LEU A 232 -10.95 -14.80 0.10
C LEU A 232 -11.54 -14.64 1.50
N ASN A 233 -11.39 -15.64 2.37
CA ASN A 233 -11.88 -15.57 3.74
C ASN A 233 -11.12 -14.50 4.55
N LYS A 234 -9.79 -14.41 4.38
CA LYS A 234 -9.03 -13.34 5.02
C LYS A 234 -9.45 -11.96 4.52
N LEU A 235 -9.71 -11.82 3.22
CA LEU A 235 -10.26 -10.58 2.66
C LEU A 235 -11.63 -10.22 3.24
N LYS A 236 -12.53 -11.19 3.41
CA LYS A 236 -13.85 -10.95 4.04
C LYS A 236 -13.73 -10.52 5.52
N GLU A 237 -12.81 -11.11 6.26
CA GLU A 237 -12.50 -10.71 7.64
C GLU A 237 -12.06 -9.24 7.69
N ILE A 238 -11.13 -8.86 6.81
CA ILE A 238 -10.64 -7.48 6.68
C ILE A 238 -11.78 -6.53 6.31
N LEU A 239 -12.61 -6.86 5.32
CA LEU A 239 -13.75 -6.03 4.91
C LEU A 239 -14.77 -5.83 6.03
N THR A 240 -14.96 -6.85 6.88
CA THR A 240 -15.83 -6.75 8.05
C THR A 240 -15.24 -5.76 9.07
N TYR A 241 -13.93 -5.80 9.29
CA TYR A 241 -13.22 -4.89 10.18
C TYR A 241 -13.15 -3.45 9.66
N THR A 242 -12.97 -3.24 8.35
CA THR A 242 -12.93 -1.91 7.73
C THR A 242 -14.32 -1.34 7.46
N HIS A 243 -15.37 -2.12 7.68
CA HIS A 243 -16.77 -1.79 7.35
C HIS A 243 -16.97 -1.40 5.88
N ASP A 244 -16.17 -1.96 4.97
CA ASP A 244 -16.21 -1.66 3.53
C ASP A 244 -17.28 -2.50 2.81
N ILE A 245 -18.53 -2.08 2.98
CA ILE A 245 -19.72 -2.76 2.43
C ILE A 245 -19.75 -2.65 0.90
N GLU A 246 -19.15 -1.60 0.33
CA GLU A 246 -19.15 -1.34 -1.13
C GLU A 246 -18.48 -2.46 -1.94
N LYS A 247 -17.59 -3.25 -1.32
CA LYS A 247 -16.89 -4.36 -1.99
C LYS A 247 -17.66 -5.67 -2.00
N LYS A 248 -18.76 -5.78 -1.27
CA LYS A 248 -19.54 -7.03 -1.18
C LYS A 248 -19.99 -7.58 -2.55
N PRO A 249 -20.42 -6.75 -3.53
CA PRO A 249 -20.71 -7.24 -4.88
C PRO A 249 -19.50 -7.91 -5.56
N ILE A 250 -18.30 -7.33 -5.38
CA ILE A 250 -17.06 -7.86 -5.95
C ILE A 250 -16.71 -9.21 -5.31
N ILE A 251 -16.87 -9.34 -3.99
CA ILE A 251 -16.68 -10.61 -3.29
C ILE A 251 -17.62 -11.69 -3.82
N ASN A 252 -18.91 -11.38 -3.96
CA ASN A 252 -19.88 -12.32 -4.53
C ASN A 252 -19.51 -12.73 -5.96
N MET A 253 -19.00 -11.80 -6.78
CA MET A 253 -18.51 -12.11 -8.13
C MET A 253 -17.30 -13.06 -8.09
N LEU A 254 -16.34 -12.84 -7.19
CA LEU A 254 -15.18 -13.71 -7.00
C LEU A 254 -15.60 -15.12 -6.56
N GLU A 255 -16.58 -15.24 -5.66
CA GLU A 255 -17.16 -16.53 -5.29
C GLU A 255 -17.82 -17.23 -6.47
N ALA A 256 -18.55 -16.50 -7.30
CA ALA A 256 -19.17 -17.07 -8.49
C ALA A 256 -18.13 -17.70 -9.44
N LYS A 257 -17.02 -16.98 -9.71
CA LYS A 257 -15.90 -17.46 -10.53
C LYS A 257 -15.27 -18.73 -9.95
N TYR A 258 -15.10 -18.79 -8.63
CA TYR A 258 -14.61 -20.01 -7.97
C TYR A 258 -15.54 -21.21 -8.14
N PHE A 259 -16.86 -21.01 -7.99
CA PHE A 259 -17.82 -22.11 -8.16
C PHE A 259 -17.90 -22.59 -9.61
N ILE A 260 -17.65 -21.72 -10.59
CA ILE A 260 -17.46 -22.12 -11.99
C ILE A 260 -16.27 -23.07 -12.11
N TYR A 261 -15.11 -22.73 -11.54
CA TYR A 261 -13.94 -23.62 -11.53
C TYR A 261 -14.26 -24.98 -10.89
N LYS A 262 -15.04 -25.00 -9.80
CA LYS A 262 -15.52 -26.23 -9.16
C LYS A 262 -16.62 -26.98 -9.93
N LYS A 263 -17.08 -26.43 -11.06
CA LYS A 263 -18.18 -26.96 -11.88
C LYS A 263 -19.53 -26.99 -11.15
N ASP A 264 -19.70 -26.18 -10.10
CA ASP A 264 -21.00 -25.95 -9.46
C ASP A 264 -21.66 -24.68 -10.02
N PHE A 265 -22.23 -24.85 -11.20
CA PHE A 265 -22.84 -23.74 -11.94
C PHE A 265 -24.09 -23.16 -11.28
N LYS A 266 -24.79 -23.96 -10.47
CA LYS A 266 -25.97 -23.52 -9.75
C LYS A 266 -25.58 -22.52 -8.67
N LEU A 267 -24.59 -22.86 -7.84
CA LEU A 267 -24.07 -21.93 -6.84
C LEU A 267 -23.43 -20.71 -7.50
N ALA A 268 -22.66 -20.89 -8.56
CA ALA A 268 -22.07 -19.77 -9.29
C ALA A 268 -23.11 -18.74 -9.75
N LYS A 269 -24.21 -19.20 -10.36
CA LYS A 269 -25.31 -18.32 -10.81
C LYS A 269 -25.97 -17.58 -9.65
N ASN A 270 -26.13 -18.23 -8.49
CA ASN A 270 -26.66 -17.59 -7.29
C ASN A 270 -25.74 -16.46 -6.79
N PHE A 271 -24.43 -16.71 -6.76
CA PHE A 271 -23.46 -15.69 -6.35
C PHE A 271 -23.40 -14.52 -7.33
N TYR A 272 -23.43 -14.78 -8.65
CA TYR A 272 -23.54 -13.71 -9.64
C TYR A 272 -24.80 -12.87 -9.47
N THR A 273 -25.94 -13.53 -9.22
CA THR A 273 -27.21 -12.82 -8.98
C THR A 273 -27.12 -11.94 -7.73
N SER A 274 -26.51 -12.44 -6.66
CA SER A 274 -26.25 -11.67 -5.44
C SER A 274 -25.28 -10.51 -5.66
N ALA A 275 -24.28 -10.69 -6.51
CA ALA A 275 -23.34 -9.63 -6.90
C ALA A 275 -24.07 -8.49 -7.64
N ILE A 276 -24.90 -8.82 -8.63
CA ILE A 276 -25.69 -7.87 -9.42
C ILE A 276 -26.65 -7.08 -8.52
N LYS A 277 -27.43 -7.78 -7.69
CA LYS A 277 -28.34 -7.14 -6.73
C LYS A 277 -27.60 -6.20 -5.76
N GLY A 278 -26.41 -6.60 -5.33
CA GLY A 278 -25.55 -5.77 -4.48
C GLY A 278 -25.11 -4.48 -5.18
N ALA A 279 -24.68 -4.55 -6.45
CA ALA A 279 -24.31 -3.37 -7.21
C ALA A 279 -25.51 -2.44 -7.46
N GLN A 280 -26.69 -3.00 -7.75
CA GLN A 280 -27.95 -2.25 -7.88
C GLN A 280 -28.32 -1.52 -6.58
N TYR A 281 -28.20 -2.20 -5.43
CA TYR A 281 -28.47 -1.60 -4.13
C TYR A 281 -27.56 -0.40 -3.82
N LEU A 282 -26.31 -0.46 -4.28
CA LEU A 282 -25.35 0.64 -4.15
C LEU A 282 -25.53 1.74 -5.21
N ASN A 283 -26.46 1.57 -6.16
CA ASN A 283 -26.61 2.42 -7.35
C ASN A 283 -25.32 2.56 -8.17
N ASP A 284 -24.49 1.51 -8.21
CA ASP A 284 -23.24 1.47 -8.97
C ASP A 284 -23.46 0.78 -10.31
N THR A 285 -24.06 1.52 -11.25
CA THR A 285 -24.36 1.03 -12.61
C THR A 285 -23.12 0.54 -13.36
N PRO A 286 -21.95 1.24 -13.33
CA PRO A 286 -20.73 0.73 -13.95
C PRO A 286 -20.30 -0.65 -13.42
N LEU A 287 -20.38 -0.86 -12.10
CA LEU A 287 -20.05 -2.15 -11.50
C LEU A 287 -21.07 -3.23 -11.90
N GLU A 288 -22.35 -2.92 -11.89
CA GLU A 288 -23.41 -3.83 -12.32
C GLU A 288 -23.18 -4.33 -13.75
N GLU A 289 -22.97 -3.41 -14.70
CA GLU A 289 -22.71 -3.73 -16.11
C GLU A 289 -21.48 -4.63 -16.27
N LYS A 290 -20.41 -4.33 -15.51
CA LYS A 290 -19.19 -5.14 -15.52
C LYS A 290 -19.43 -6.56 -15.00
N ILE A 291 -20.17 -6.72 -13.89
CA ILE A 291 -20.50 -8.04 -13.33
C ILE A 291 -21.37 -8.83 -14.33
N LEU A 292 -22.35 -8.18 -14.96
CA LEU A 292 -23.19 -8.81 -15.99
C LEU A 292 -22.38 -9.29 -17.19
N LEU A 293 -21.40 -8.50 -17.63
CA LEU A 293 -20.52 -8.85 -18.73
C LEU A 293 -19.61 -10.04 -18.38
N GLU A 294 -19.04 -10.06 -17.18
CA GLU A 294 -18.25 -11.19 -16.69
C GLU A 294 -19.08 -12.46 -16.55
N MET A 295 -20.29 -12.38 -15.98
CA MET A 295 -21.22 -13.50 -15.89
C MET A 295 -21.53 -14.08 -17.28
N LYS A 296 -21.80 -13.21 -18.27
CA LYS A 296 -22.08 -13.66 -19.65
C LYS A 296 -20.89 -14.35 -20.29
N LYS A 297 -19.66 -13.89 -20.05
CA LYS A 297 -18.45 -14.55 -20.57
C LYS A 297 -18.28 -15.93 -19.96
N ASP A 298 -18.33 -16.03 -18.64
CA ASP A 298 -18.06 -17.27 -17.93
C ASP A 298 -19.14 -18.34 -18.18
N LEU A 299 -20.40 -17.93 -18.32
CA LEU A 299 -21.52 -18.84 -18.60
C LEU A 299 -21.70 -19.15 -20.10
N LYS A 300 -21.04 -18.41 -21.01
CA LYS A 300 -21.01 -18.74 -22.45
C LYS A 300 -19.95 -19.79 -22.80
N LEU A 301 -18.98 -20.03 -21.91
CA LEU A 301 -17.98 -21.08 -22.01
C LEU A 301 -18.51 -22.46 -21.53
N MET A 302 -19.81 -22.55 -21.28
CA MET A 302 -20.58 -23.78 -21.01
C MET A 302 -20.95 -24.50 -22.31
#